data_AF-A0A535HYG0-F1
#
_entry.id   AF-A0A535HYG0-F1
#
_cell.length_a   1.000
_cell.length_b   1.000
_cell.length_c   1.000
_cell.angle_alpha   90.00
_cell.angle_beta   90.00
_cell.angle_gamma   90.00
#
_symmetry.space_group_name_H-M   'P 1'
#
loop_
_entity.id
_entity.type
_entity.pdbx_description
1 polymer ?
#
loop_
_entity_poly.entity_id
_entity_poly.type
_entity_poly.pdbx_seq_one_letter_code
_entity_poly.pdbx_strand_id
1 'polypeptide(L)' 'MTSTPVAVDDDLVDALRSHLDDEQIVELTAAIAWENHRARFNAALGIAPQGFAASCRVGSGEPAGDLAGRAS' A
#
# COMPACT_ATOMS: atom_id res chain seq x y z
N MET A 1 6.07 -2.29 1.10
CA MET A 1 6.75 -3.46 1.70
C MET A 1 5.73 -4.48 2.25
N THR A 2 4.76 -4.91 1.43
CA THR A 2 3.64 -5.80 1.86
C THR A 2 3.60 -7.12 1.08
N SER A 3 4.07 -7.15 -0.16
CA SER A 3 4.22 -8.38 -0.95
C SER A 3 5.39 -9.23 -0.46
N THR A 4 5.26 -10.55 -0.61
CA THR A 4 6.34 -11.53 -0.38
C THR A 4 6.44 -12.42 -1.62
N PRO A 5 7.56 -12.39 -2.37
CA PRO A 5 8.78 -11.63 -2.11
C PRO A 5 8.55 -10.11 -2.27
N VAL A 6 9.35 -9.32 -1.55
CA VAL A 6 9.28 -7.86 -1.66
C VAL A 6 10.14 -7.43 -2.85
N ALA A 7 9.51 -6.73 -3.79
CA ALA A 7 10.19 -6.09 -4.91
C ALA A 7 9.66 -4.66 -4.99
N VAL A 8 10.57 -3.69 -5.08
CA VAL A 8 10.27 -2.29 -5.30
C VAL A 8 10.95 -1.93 -6.62
N ASP A 9 10.17 -1.39 -7.54
CA ASP A 9 10.67 -0.99 -8.86
C ASP A 9 11.43 0.33 -8.75
N ASP A 10 12.53 0.47 -9.49
CA ASP A 10 13.33 1.69 -9.50
C ASP A 10 12.53 2.88 -10.06
N ASP A 11 11.62 2.65 -11.02
CA ASP A 11 10.72 3.68 -11.56
C ASP A 11 9.82 4.28 -10.47
N LEU A 12 9.41 3.46 -9.48
CA LEU A 12 8.61 3.93 -8.35
C LEU A 12 9.43 4.81 -7.40
N VAL A 13 10.69 4.45 -7.18
CA VAL A 13 11.61 5.25 -6.35
C VAL A 13 11.90 6.58 -7.04
N ASP A 14 12.11 6.58 -8.35
CA ASP A 14 12.35 7.81 -9.11
C ASP A 14 11.12 8.71 -9.16
N ALA A 15 9.91 8.15 -9.24
CA ALA A 15 8.69 8.91 -9.08
C ALA A 15 8.59 9.58 -7.69
N LEU A 16 8.98 8.87 -6.62
CA LEU A 16 9.02 9.44 -5.26
C LEU A 16 10.04 10.57 -5.14
N ARG A 17 11.22 10.44 -5.78
CA ARG A 17 12.26 11.48 -5.80
C ARG A 17 11.82 12.78 -6.46
N SER A 18 10.76 12.76 -7.29
CA SER A 18 10.17 13.99 -7.82
C SER A 18 9.43 14.83 -6.75
N HIS A 19 9.15 14.23 -5.59
CA HIS A 19 8.37 14.84 -4.50
C HIS A 19 9.11 14.91 -3.16
N LEU A 20 10.06 14.00 -2.94
CA LEU A 20 10.76 13.82 -1.68
C LEU A 20 12.27 13.81 -1.91
N ASP A 21 13.03 14.42 -1.01
CA ASP A 21 14.48 14.23 -0.98
C ASP A 21 14.87 12.87 -0.38
N ASP A 22 16.16 12.52 -0.45
CA ASP A 22 16.66 11.23 0.02
C ASP A 22 16.44 11.03 1.54
N GLU A 23 16.51 12.09 2.36
CA GLU A 23 16.27 12.00 3.80
C GLU A 23 14.80 11.69 4.09
N GLN A 24 13.89 12.39 3.42
CA GLN A 24 12.45 12.14 3.49
C GLN A 24 12.06 10.75 3.01
N ILE A 25 12.73 10.23 1.97
CA ILE A 25 12.52 8.85 1.50
C ILE A 25 12.96 7.83 2.56
N VAL A 26 14.09 8.07 3.23
CA VAL A 26 14.57 7.24 4.34
C VAL A 26 13.57 7.25 5.49
N GLU A 27 13.07 8.42 5.88
CA GLU A 27 12.05 8.56 6.93
C GLU A 27 10.75 7.85 6.57
N LEU A 28 10.25 8.05 5.34
CA LEU A 28 9.06 7.38 4.83
C LEU A 28 9.22 5.86 4.86
N THR A 29 10.38 5.36 4.44
CA THR A 29 10.68 3.93 4.45
C THR A 29 10.69 3.38 5.88
N ALA A 30 11.28 4.10 6.84
CA ALA A 30 11.29 3.72 8.24
C ALA A 30 9.87 3.67 8.83
N ALA A 31 9.03 4.67 8.53
CA ALA A 31 7.64 4.72 8.96
C ALA A 31 6.81 3.55 8.39
N ILE A 32 6.98 3.24 7.09
CA ILE A 32 6.33 2.09 6.44
C ILE A 32 6.76 0.79 7.12
N ALA A 33 8.05 0.61 7.39
CA ALA A 33 8.57 -0.58 8.04
C ALA A 33 8.00 -0.75 9.46
N TRP A 34 7.95 0.32 10.23
CA TRP A 34 7.38 0.32 11.58
C TRP A 34 5.89 -0.08 11.58
N GLU A 35 5.09 0.54 10.71
CA GLU A 35 3.66 0.24 10.64
C GLU A 35 3.41 -1.20 10.18
N ASN A 36 4.21 -1.67 9.23
CA ASN A 36 4.14 -3.04 8.75
C ASN A 36 4.53 -4.06 9.83
N HIS A 37 5.53 -3.76 10.65
CA HIS A 37 5.86 -4.56 11.83
C HIS A 37 4.72 -4.57 12.84
N ARG A 38 4.19 -3.40 13.20
CA ARG A 38 3.06 -3.27 14.14
C ARG A 38 1.84 -4.06 13.67
N ALA A 39 1.50 -3.98 12.39
CA ALA A 39 0.40 -4.74 11.80
C ALA A 39 0.62 -6.25 11.91
N ARG A 40 1.80 -6.76 11.55
CA ARG A 40 2.15 -8.19 11.67
C ARG A 40 2.17 -8.66 13.11
N PHE A 41 2.71 -7.86 14.02
CA PHE A 41 2.75 -8.15 15.45
C PHE A 41 1.34 -8.27 16.03
N ASN A 42 0.48 -7.28 15.75
CA ASN A 42 -0.91 -7.30 16.18
C ASN A 42 -1.68 -8.50 15.62
N ALA A 43 -1.48 -8.81 14.33
CA ALA A 43 -2.10 -9.97 13.70
C ALA A 43 -1.65 -11.29 14.35
N ALA A 44 -0.35 -11.44 14.66
CA ALA A 44 0.18 -12.62 15.34
C ALA A 44 -0.39 -12.79 16.76
N LEU A 45 -0.73 -11.70 17.45
CA LEU A 45 -1.38 -11.71 18.76
C LEU A 45 -2.91 -11.81 18.69
N GLY A 46 -3.51 -11.88 17.50
CA GLY A 46 -4.97 -11.89 17.34
C GLY A 46 -5.65 -10.57 17.73
N ILE A 47 -4.90 -9.46 17.79
CA ILE A 47 -5.44 -8.14 18.11
C ILE A 47 -6.21 -7.63 16.88
N ALA A 48 -7.53 -7.54 17.00
CA ALA A 48 -8.40 -7.11 15.92
C ALA A 48 -8.27 -5.60 15.63
N PRO A 49 -8.38 -5.18 14.35
CA PRO A 49 -8.43 -3.77 14.00
C PRO A 49 -9.71 -3.10 14.54
N GLN A 50 -9.62 -1.81 14.89
CA GLN A 50 -10.70 -1.03 15.51
C GLN A 50 -11.82 -0.60 14.52
N GLY A 51 -12.19 -1.46 13.58
CA GLY A 51 -13.36 -1.25 12.72
C GLY A 51 -13.27 -0.16 11.64
N PHE A 52 -12.16 0.56 11.49
CA PHE A 52 -12.01 1.59 10.44
C PHE A 52 -12.24 1.07 9.02
N ALA A 53 -11.86 -0.19 8.75
CA ALA A 53 -12.13 -0.84 7.46
C ALA A 53 -13.65 -1.05 7.21
N ALA A 54 -14.45 -1.25 8.26
CA ALA A 54 -15.89 -1.51 8.13
C ALA A 54 -16.69 -0.28 7.66
N SER A 55 -16.13 0.93 7.81
CA SER A 55 -16.70 2.18 7.30
C SER A 55 -15.97 2.73 6.07
N CYS A 56 -14.94 2.03 5.58
CA CYS A 56 -14.15 2.46 4.44
C CYS A 56 -14.93 2.23 3.13
N ARG A 57 -15.47 3.31 2.53
CA ARG A 57 -16.18 3.28 1.24
C ARG A 57 -15.25 3.30 0.02
N VAL A 58 -14.01 2.85 0.17
CA VAL A 58 -13.13 2.65 -0.98
C VAL A 58 -13.66 1.44 -1.73
N GLY A 59 -14.18 1.65 -2.94
CA GLY A 59 -14.63 0.56 -3.80
C GLY A 59 -13.50 -0.45 -3.95
N SER A 60 -13.81 -1.74 -3.77
CA SER A 60 -12.88 -2.81 -4.09
C SER A 60 -12.41 -2.58 -5.52
N GLY A 61 -11.16 -2.15 -5.71
CA GLY A 61 -10.59 -1.85 -7.01
C GLY A 61 -10.54 -3.13 -7.85
N GLU A 62 -11.66 -3.51 -8.45
CA GLU A 62 -11.65 -4.38 -9.60
C GLU A 62 -10.83 -3.64 -10.67
N PRO A 63 -9.79 -4.25 -11.25
CA PRO A 63 -9.11 -3.65 -12.38
C PRO A 63 -10.15 -3.44 -13.47
N ALA A 64 -10.19 -2.24 -14.06
CA ALA A 64 -11.12 -1.88 -15.12
C ALA A 64 -10.88 -2.79 -16.35
N GLY A 65 -11.50 -3.96 -16.32
CA GLY A 65 -11.54 -4.92 -17.42
C GLY A 65 -12.59 -4.49 -18.42
N ASP A 66 -12.10 -3.89 -19.50
CA ASP A 66 -12.65 -3.94 -20.86
C ASP A 66 -14.17 -3.71 -21.02
N LEU A 67 -14.55 -2.44 -21.19
CA LEU A 67 -15.82 -2.06 -21.82
C LEU A 67 -15.59 -1.58 -23.27
N ALA A 68 -14.75 -2.28 -24.04
CA ALA A 68 -14.81 -2.22 -25.50
C ALA A 68 -15.82 -3.26 -26.01
N GLY A 69 -17.11 -2.94 -26.00
CA GLY A 69 -18.08 -3.80 -26.68
C GLY A 69 -19.52 -3.67 -26.24
N ARG A 70 -20.16 -2.52 -26.48
CA ARG A 70 -21.62 -2.46 -26.69
C ARG A 70 -22.02 -1.16 -27.40
N ALA A 71 -21.62 -1.09 -28.66
CA ALA A 71 -22.41 -0.38 -29.67
C ALA A 71 -23.07 -1.47 -30.53
N SER A 72 -24.37 -1.71 -30.30
CA SER A 72 -25.38 -2.19 -31.26
C SER A 72 -26.72 -2.30 -30.54
#